data_AF-A0A1D1YZK6-F1
#
_entry.id   AF-A0A1D1YZK6-F1
#
_cell.length_a   1.000
_cell.length_b   1.000
_cell.length_c   1.000
_cell.angle_alpha   90.00
_cell.angle_beta   90.00
_cell.angle_gamma   90.00
#
_symmetry.space_group_name_H-M   'P 1'
#
loop_
_entity.id
_entity.type
_entity.pdbx_description
1 polymer ?
#
loop_
_entity_poly.entity_id
_entity_poly.type
_entity_poly.pdbx_seq_one_letter_code
_entity_poly.pdbx_strand_id
1 'polypeptide(L)'
;MAQKRQPEEERSRARLGLDGSAHGEKRQRVPALGRVIMEVMKMNELHKLLKAMEPLLRRVVKEEVERALTKHLTSIQRQCGKQICPSSKRSLQIQFLTKLSLPIFTGTKIEGQDCSGINLALVDSSTGTVVVSGPESSIKVEIVVLEGDFEGDEENWTFEEFK
;
A
#
# COMPACT_ATOMS: atom_id res chain seq x y z
N MET A 1 -16.10 81.86 20.08
CA MET A 1 -15.75 82.77 21.18
C MET A 1 -16.48 82.24 22.43
N ALA A 2 -15.82 81.84 23.52
CA ALA A 2 -15.08 82.68 24.48
C ALA A 2 -16.04 83.61 25.28
N GLN A 3 -16.04 83.69 26.62
CA GLN A 3 -15.14 83.04 27.59
C GLN A 3 -15.72 82.91 29.03
N LYS A 4 -15.49 81.72 29.61
CA LYS A 4 -15.41 81.34 31.05
C LYS A 4 -15.26 82.45 32.10
N ARG A 5 -15.97 82.32 33.24
CA ARG A 5 -15.58 82.77 34.61
C ARG A 5 -16.16 81.83 35.69
N GLN A 6 -15.41 81.61 36.78
CA GLN A 6 -15.79 80.94 38.05
C GLN A 6 -15.42 81.91 39.22
N PRO A 7 -15.63 81.60 40.53
CA PRO A 7 -14.68 80.75 41.28
C PRO A 7 -15.22 79.90 42.48
N GLU A 8 -14.45 78.87 42.88
CA GLU A 8 -14.04 78.43 44.26
C GLU A 8 -15.07 78.13 45.39
N GLU A 9 -14.84 77.26 46.40
CA GLU A 9 -13.88 76.16 46.72
C GLU A 9 -14.61 75.19 47.73
N GLU A 10 -14.09 74.38 48.68
CA GLU A 10 -12.75 74.14 49.24
C GLU A 10 -12.43 72.61 49.41
N ARG A 11 -11.28 72.16 48.87
CA ARG A 11 -10.24 71.27 49.50
C ARG A 11 -10.73 70.18 50.50
N SER A 12 -10.26 68.92 50.43
CA SER A 12 -8.92 68.56 50.96
C SER A 12 -8.57 67.06 50.90
N ARG A 13 -7.29 66.73 50.58
CA ARG A 13 -6.47 65.58 51.05
C ARG A 13 -6.88 64.13 50.66
N ALA A 14 -5.97 63.18 50.37
CA ALA A 14 -4.52 63.24 50.12
C ALA A 14 -3.93 62.04 49.32
N ARG A 15 -2.81 62.33 48.62
CA ARG A 15 -1.62 61.56 48.18
C ARG A 15 -1.44 60.14 48.80
N LEU A 16 -0.88 59.11 48.14
CA LEU A 16 0.34 58.96 47.27
C LEU A 16 0.11 57.88 46.16
N GLY A 17 1.02 57.44 45.28
CA GLY A 17 2.43 57.80 44.94
C GLY A 17 3.34 56.56 44.65
N LEU A 18 4.47 56.75 43.94
CA LEU A 18 5.48 55.75 43.46
C LEU A 18 4.99 54.82 42.31
N ASP A 19 5.62 54.62 41.13
CA ASP A 19 7.00 54.72 40.56
C ASP A 19 7.79 53.39 40.54
N GLY A 20 8.65 53.14 39.52
CA GLY A 20 9.69 52.09 39.59
C GLY A 20 9.93 51.05 38.47
N SER A 21 10.14 51.46 37.20
CA SER A 21 11.19 50.90 36.30
C SER A 21 11.22 49.40 35.80
N ALA A 22 12.25 49.12 34.99
CA ALA A 22 12.93 47.84 34.67
C ALA A 22 12.32 46.81 33.67
N HIS A 23 12.69 47.00 32.39
CA HIS A 23 13.29 46.02 31.46
C HIS A 23 13.05 44.49 31.61
N GLY A 24 12.63 43.88 30.48
CA GLY A 24 13.15 42.56 30.04
C GLY A 24 12.30 41.32 30.33
N GLU A 25 11.92 40.60 29.27
CA GLU A 25 12.27 39.18 29.03
C GLU A 25 11.39 38.58 27.92
N LYS A 26 11.90 37.53 27.25
CA LYS A 26 11.14 36.78 26.24
C LYS A 26 10.08 35.92 26.93
N ARG A 27 8.92 36.49 27.26
CA ARG A 27 7.76 35.74 27.78
C ARG A 27 7.23 34.76 26.72
N GLN A 28 7.87 33.60 26.64
CA GLN A 28 7.34 32.40 26.02
C GLN A 28 5.98 32.14 26.68
N ARG A 29 4.89 32.34 25.91
CA ARG A 29 3.52 32.25 26.43
C ARG A 29 3.21 30.80 26.75
N VAL A 30 3.53 30.37 27.98
CA VAL A 30 3.07 29.11 28.57
C VAL A 30 1.56 29.02 28.29
N PRO A 31 1.07 27.95 27.63
CA PRO A 31 -0.34 27.84 27.30
C PRO A 31 -1.19 28.02 28.55
N ALA A 32 -2.08 29.02 28.53
CA ALA A 32 -2.97 29.29 29.66
C ALA A 32 -3.72 28.00 30.02
N LEU A 33 -3.68 27.59 31.30
CA LEU A 33 -4.04 26.22 31.71
C LEU A 33 -5.43 25.79 31.22
N GLY A 34 -6.40 26.70 31.19
CA GLY A 34 -7.74 26.45 30.63
C GLY A 34 -7.77 26.03 29.15
N ARG A 35 -6.80 26.45 28.32
CA ARG A 35 -6.64 25.96 26.94
C ARG A 35 -6.21 24.49 26.95
N VAL A 36 -5.19 24.14 27.73
CA VAL A 36 -4.67 22.77 27.84
C VAL A 36 -5.74 21.83 28.39
N ILE A 37 -6.47 22.26 29.43
CA ILE A 37 -7.58 21.49 30.02
C ILE A 37 -8.69 21.27 28.98
N MET A 38 -9.10 22.30 28.24
CA MET A 38 -10.10 22.20 27.17
C MET A 38 -9.64 21.27 26.02
N GLU A 39 -8.35 21.27 25.70
CA GLU A 39 -7.76 20.43 24.66
C GLU A 39 -7.71 18.96 25.10
N VAL A 40 -7.27 18.67 26.32
CA VAL A 40 -7.35 17.33 26.95
C VAL A 40 -8.79 16.84 27.03
N MET A 41 -9.76 17.69 27.40
CA MET A 41 -11.19 17.33 27.39
C MET A 41 -11.68 16.97 25.98
N LYS A 42 -11.31 17.73 24.94
CA LYS A 42 -11.66 17.41 23.55
C LYS A 42 -11.06 16.09 23.08
N MET A 43 -9.79 15.82 23.44
CA MET A 43 -9.15 14.53 23.15
C MET A 43 -9.83 13.38 23.90
N ASN A 44 -10.27 13.58 25.14
CA ASN A 44 -11.02 12.60 25.92
C ASN A 44 -12.38 12.27 25.30
N GLU A 45 -13.15 13.27 24.84
CA GLU A 45 -14.42 13.02 24.16
C GLU A 45 -14.23 12.35 22.79
N LEU A 46 -13.20 12.71 22.01
CA LEU A 46 -12.85 12.00 20.79
C LEU A 46 -12.41 10.55 21.08
N HIS A 47 -11.64 10.32 22.14
CA HIS A 47 -11.21 8.98 22.54
C HIS A 47 -12.37 8.09 23.02
N LYS A 48 -13.35 8.67 23.73
CA LYS A 48 -14.64 8.01 24.05
C LYS A 48 -15.42 7.67 22.78
N LEU A 49 -15.56 8.61 21.83
CA LEU A 49 -16.27 8.39 20.57
C LEU A 49 -15.63 7.27 19.75
N LEU A 50 -14.30 7.29 19.59
CA LEU A 50 -13.55 6.23 18.91
C LEU A 50 -13.72 4.87 19.61
N LYS A 51 -13.69 4.83 20.95
CA LYS A 51 -13.99 3.60 21.73
C LYS A 51 -15.43 3.12 21.58
N ALA A 52 -16.40 4.01 21.43
CA ALA A 52 -17.80 3.66 21.20
C ALA A 52 -18.05 3.17 19.75
N MET A 53 -17.29 3.66 18.78
CA MET A 53 -17.34 3.22 17.38
C MET A 53 -16.50 1.96 17.11
N GLU A 54 -15.50 1.65 17.92
CA GLU A 54 -14.59 0.51 17.74
C GLU A 54 -15.32 -0.83 17.55
N PRO A 55 -16.38 -1.20 18.32
CA PRO A 55 -17.11 -2.44 18.09
C PRO A 55 -17.85 -2.47 16.75
N LEU A 56 -18.36 -1.32 16.29
CA LEU A 56 -19.05 -1.19 15.00
C LEU A 56 -18.05 -1.31 13.83
N LEU A 57 -16.90 -0.64 13.94
CA LEU A 57 -15.81 -0.73 12.96
C LEU A 57 -15.24 -2.15 12.89
N ARG A 58 -14.93 -2.76 14.05
CA ARG A 58 -14.48 -4.15 14.14
C ARG A 58 -15.48 -5.11 13.49
N ARG A 59 -16.78 -4.91 13.74
CA ARG A 59 -17.85 -5.73 13.16
C ARG A 59 -17.95 -5.55 11.64
N VAL A 60 -17.99 -4.32 11.13
CA VAL A 60 -18.11 -4.06 9.68
C VAL A 60 -16.87 -4.53 8.93
N VAL A 61 -15.66 -4.29 9.45
CA VAL A 61 -14.42 -4.80 8.86
C VAL A 61 -14.40 -6.33 8.87
N LYS A 62 -14.83 -6.98 9.96
CA LYS A 62 -14.95 -8.43 10.01
C LYS A 62 -15.95 -8.95 8.97
N GLU A 63 -17.17 -8.41 8.95
CA GLU A 63 -18.22 -8.83 8.01
C GLU A 63 -17.77 -8.64 6.55
N GLU A 64 -17.09 -7.54 6.21
CA GLU A 64 -16.64 -7.28 4.84
C GLU A 64 -15.42 -8.12 4.45
N VAL A 65 -14.50 -8.41 5.38
CA VAL A 65 -13.41 -9.38 5.14
C VAL A 65 -13.96 -10.80 4.96
N GLU A 66 -14.92 -11.22 5.79
CA GLU A 66 -15.58 -12.53 5.63
C GLU A 66 -16.36 -12.58 4.31
N ARG A 67 -17.09 -11.52 3.92
CA ARG A 67 -17.75 -11.42 2.60
C ARG A 67 -16.75 -11.46 1.45
N ALA A 68 -15.64 -10.73 1.52
CA ALA A 68 -14.61 -10.71 0.48
C ALA A 68 -13.94 -12.09 0.33
N LEU A 69 -13.55 -12.73 1.44
CA LEU A 69 -13.01 -14.09 1.45
C LEU A 69 -14.03 -15.10 0.95
N THR A 70 -15.29 -15.07 1.41
CA THR A 70 -16.34 -15.97 0.90
C THR A 70 -16.61 -15.74 -0.59
N LYS A 71 -16.63 -14.49 -1.08
CA LYS A 71 -16.77 -14.17 -2.51
C LYS A 71 -15.57 -14.68 -3.33
N HIS A 72 -14.36 -14.57 -2.81
CA HIS A 72 -13.15 -15.07 -3.46
C HIS A 72 -13.13 -16.61 -3.50
N LEU A 73 -13.36 -17.26 -2.35
CA LEU A 73 -13.45 -18.73 -2.24
C LEU A 73 -14.60 -19.30 -3.08
N THR A 74 -15.77 -18.67 -3.12
CA THR A 74 -16.87 -19.11 -3.99
C THR A 74 -16.62 -18.79 -5.47
N SER A 75 -15.78 -17.80 -5.81
CA SER A 75 -15.29 -17.62 -7.17
C SER A 75 -14.37 -18.76 -7.59
N ILE A 76 -13.37 -19.10 -6.75
CA ILE A 76 -12.46 -20.24 -6.96
C ILE A 76 -13.25 -21.55 -7.04
N GLN A 77 -14.21 -21.78 -6.14
CA GLN A 77 -15.08 -22.96 -6.18
C GLN A 77 -16.04 -22.98 -7.38
N ARG A 78 -16.44 -21.84 -7.94
CA ARG A 78 -17.21 -21.78 -9.20
C ARG A 78 -16.34 -22.01 -10.45
N GLN A 79 -15.05 -21.66 -10.40
CA GLN A 79 -14.08 -21.99 -11.44
C GLN A 79 -13.73 -23.50 -11.38
N CYS A 80 -13.51 -24.05 -10.20
CA CYS A 80 -13.23 -25.47 -9.98
C CYS A 80 -14.47 -26.37 -10.23
N GLY A 81 -15.63 -25.98 -9.71
CA GLY A 81 -16.90 -26.73 -9.76
C GLY A 81 -17.56 -26.85 -11.14
N LYS A 82 -16.86 -26.49 -12.22
CA LYS A 82 -17.28 -26.71 -13.61
C LYS A 82 -16.33 -27.60 -14.43
N GLN A 83 -15.32 -28.21 -13.81
CA GLN A 83 -14.48 -29.19 -14.51
C GLN A 83 -14.02 -30.38 -13.64
N ILE A 84 -14.98 -31.12 -13.07
CA ILE A 84 -14.79 -32.58 -12.90
C ILE A 84 -15.10 -33.26 -14.25
N CYS A 85 -14.31 -32.90 -15.27
CA CYS A 85 -13.91 -33.88 -16.25
C CYS A 85 -12.87 -34.78 -15.56
N PRO A 86 -12.67 -36.04 -15.97
CA PRO A 86 -11.41 -36.72 -15.65
C PRO A 86 -10.26 -35.81 -16.10
N SER A 87 -9.21 -35.67 -15.27
CA SER A 87 -8.13 -34.74 -15.58
C SER A 87 -7.41 -35.18 -16.85
N SER A 88 -7.83 -34.59 -17.97
CA SER A 88 -7.02 -34.50 -19.18
C SER A 88 -5.79 -33.71 -18.76
N LYS A 89 -4.70 -34.43 -18.48
CA LYS A 89 -3.39 -33.84 -18.16
C LYS A 89 -3.03 -32.94 -19.33
N ARG A 90 -3.32 -31.63 -19.21
CA ARG A 90 -2.93 -30.65 -20.22
C ARG A 90 -1.42 -30.63 -20.18
N SER A 91 -0.80 -31.30 -21.15
CA SER A 91 0.60 -31.08 -21.44
C SER A 91 0.68 -29.64 -21.92
N LEU A 92 1.33 -28.79 -21.14
CA LEU A 92 1.51 -27.38 -21.43
C LEU A 92 3.00 -27.15 -21.66
N GLN A 93 3.32 -26.48 -22.76
CA GLN A 93 4.69 -26.14 -23.15
C GLN A 93 4.81 -24.61 -23.31
N ILE A 94 5.99 -24.09 -23.00
CA ILE A 94 6.35 -22.70 -23.29
C ILE A 94 7.11 -22.70 -24.61
N GLN A 95 6.63 -21.94 -25.59
CA GLN A 95 7.24 -21.85 -26.92
C GLN A 95 7.68 -20.42 -27.23
N PHE A 96 8.90 -20.28 -27.75
CA PHE A 96 9.37 -19.02 -28.34
C PHE A 96 8.63 -18.74 -29.65
N LEU A 97 7.83 -17.66 -29.69
CA LEU A 97 7.20 -17.17 -30.92
C LEU A 97 8.20 -16.35 -31.76
N THR A 98 9.03 -15.54 -31.11
CA THR A 98 10.13 -14.83 -31.77
C THR A 98 11.32 -15.77 -31.92
N LYS A 99 11.86 -15.92 -33.13
CA LYS A 99 13.16 -16.58 -33.34
C LYS A 99 14.25 -15.79 -32.60
N LEU A 100 15.07 -16.47 -31.80
CA LEU A 100 16.17 -15.83 -31.09
C LEU A 100 17.29 -15.41 -32.06
N SER A 101 17.97 -14.31 -31.75
CA SER A 101 19.24 -13.95 -32.37
C SER A 101 20.32 -14.91 -31.84
N LEU A 102 21.07 -15.55 -32.76
CA LEU A 102 22.11 -16.53 -32.44
C LEU A 102 23.45 -16.10 -33.06
N PRO A 103 24.59 -16.37 -32.40
CA PRO A 103 24.75 -17.01 -31.09
C PRO A 103 24.38 -16.08 -29.91
N ILE A 104 24.03 -16.68 -28.77
CA ILE A 104 23.72 -15.99 -27.52
C ILE A 104 24.98 -15.94 -26.65
N PHE A 105 25.24 -14.79 -26.01
CA PHE A 105 26.40 -14.58 -25.13
C PHE A 105 25.96 -14.19 -23.72
N THR A 106 26.64 -14.71 -22.71
CA THR A 106 26.48 -14.29 -21.31
C THR A 106 26.84 -12.81 -21.12
N GLY A 107 26.22 -12.15 -20.14
CA GLY A 107 26.39 -10.71 -19.91
C GLY A 107 25.72 -9.80 -20.96
N THR A 108 25.10 -10.35 -22.00
CA THR A 108 24.32 -9.60 -23.00
C THR A 108 22.82 -9.83 -22.83
N LYS A 109 22.00 -8.89 -23.30
CA LYS A 109 20.55 -9.06 -23.38
C LYS A 109 20.24 -10.03 -24.53
N ILE A 110 19.47 -11.09 -24.26
CA ILE A 110 18.96 -11.97 -25.30
C ILE A 110 17.89 -11.21 -26.10
N GLU A 111 18.03 -11.16 -27.43
CA GLU A 111 17.09 -10.51 -28.34
C GLU A 111 16.56 -11.48 -29.38
N GLY A 112 15.41 -11.13 -29.98
CA GLY A 112 14.93 -11.79 -31.18
C GLY A 112 15.72 -11.39 -32.42
N GLN A 113 15.52 -12.15 -33.49
CA GLN A 113 15.98 -11.80 -34.84
C GLN A 113 15.53 -10.37 -35.20
N ASP A 114 16.38 -9.65 -35.94
CA ASP A 114 16.17 -8.25 -36.34
C ASP A 114 15.98 -7.28 -35.14
N CYS A 115 16.69 -7.56 -34.03
CA CYS A 115 16.62 -6.82 -32.75
C CYS A 115 15.20 -6.72 -32.14
N SER A 116 14.35 -7.71 -32.43
CA SER A 116 12.98 -7.76 -31.93
C SER A 116 12.87 -8.23 -30.47
N GLY A 117 11.74 -7.97 -29.83
CA GLY A 117 11.44 -8.48 -28.50
C GLY A 117 11.17 -9.98 -28.48
N ILE A 118 11.63 -10.67 -27.44
CA ILE A 118 11.28 -12.07 -27.18
C ILE A 118 9.81 -12.17 -26.80
N ASN A 119 9.03 -12.90 -27.59
CA ASN A 119 7.65 -13.25 -27.28
C ASN A 119 7.56 -14.75 -27.00
N LEU A 120 6.80 -15.11 -25.95
CA LEU A 120 6.53 -16.49 -25.55
C LEU A 120 5.03 -16.79 -25.68
N ALA A 121 4.69 -18.04 -25.97
CA ALA A 121 3.34 -18.58 -25.87
C ALA A 121 3.31 -19.74 -24.88
N LEU A 122 2.23 -19.84 -24.12
CA LEU A 122 1.82 -21.08 -23.48
C LEU A 122 0.98 -21.87 -24.48
N VAL A 123 1.35 -23.12 -24.76
CA VAL A 123 0.70 -23.96 -25.79
C VAL A 123 0.27 -25.27 -25.15
N ASP A 124 -0.94 -25.73 -25.46
CA ASP A 124 -1.39 -27.09 -25.10
C ASP A 124 -0.85 -28.09 -26.13
N SER A 125 0.11 -28.91 -25.72
CA SER A 125 0.85 -29.85 -26.58
C SER A 125 -0.04 -30.93 -27.20
N SER A 126 -1.24 -31.17 -26.65
CA SER A 126 -2.19 -32.17 -27.16
C SER A 126 -3.06 -31.64 -28.30
N THR A 127 -3.14 -30.31 -28.45
CA THR A 127 -3.97 -29.62 -29.45
C THR A 127 -3.19 -28.68 -30.36
N GLY A 128 -1.96 -28.29 -29.99
CA GLY A 128 -1.18 -27.26 -30.65
C GLY A 128 -1.75 -25.84 -30.48
N THR A 129 -2.69 -25.63 -29.55
CA THR A 129 -3.40 -24.35 -29.40
C THR A 129 -2.78 -23.45 -28.32
N VAL A 130 -2.74 -22.14 -28.57
CA VAL A 130 -2.21 -21.15 -27.62
C VAL A 130 -3.22 -20.91 -26.49
N VAL A 131 -2.78 -21.11 -25.25
CA VAL A 131 -3.59 -20.98 -24.03
C VAL A 131 -3.61 -19.52 -23.57
N VAL A 132 -4.56 -18.75 -24.10
CA VAL A 132 -4.72 -17.30 -23.84
C VAL A 132 -5.54 -16.96 -22.59
N SER A 133 -6.04 -17.96 -21.85
CA SER A 133 -6.85 -17.75 -20.65
C SER A 133 -6.80 -18.96 -19.70
N GLY A 134 -6.79 -18.67 -18.40
CA GLY A 134 -6.65 -19.66 -17.33
C GLY A 134 -5.70 -19.14 -16.24
N PRO A 135 -5.64 -19.76 -15.05
CA PRO A 135 -4.60 -19.46 -14.07
C PRO A 135 -3.19 -19.72 -14.63
N GLU A 136 -3.03 -20.74 -15.46
CA GLU A 136 -1.76 -21.12 -16.11
C GLU A 136 -1.27 -20.03 -17.06
N SER A 137 -2.17 -19.41 -17.85
CA SER A 137 -1.82 -18.32 -18.78
C SER A 137 -1.50 -17.00 -18.08
N SER A 138 -1.68 -16.92 -16.76
CA SER A 138 -1.48 -15.72 -15.95
C SER A 138 -0.21 -15.78 -15.08
N ILE A 139 0.57 -16.86 -15.17
CA ILE A 139 1.78 -17.04 -14.36
C ILE A 139 2.94 -16.19 -14.91
N LYS A 140 3.74 -15.59 -14.02
CA LYS A 140 5.02 -14.99 -14.41
C LYS A 140 6.07 -16.10 -14.53
N VAL A 141 6.72 -16.17 -15.68
CA VAL A 141 7.88 -17.04 -15.93
C VAL A 141 9.20 -16.26 -15.84
N GLU A 142 10.27 -16.99 -15.58
CA GLU A 142 11.64 -16.50 -15.50
C GLU A 142 12.54 -17.50 -16.22
N ILE A 143 13.54 -17.00 -16.97
CA ILE A 143 14.47 -17.83 -17.73
C ILE A 143 15.86 -17.56 -17.17
N VAL A 144 16.49 -18.60 -16.64
CA VAL A 144 17.86 -18.56 -16.11
C VAL A 144 18.81 -19.30 -17.05
N VAL A 145 20.11 -19.03 -16.91
CA VAL A 145 21.18 -19.83 -17.52
C VAL A 145 21.73 -20.74 -16.43
N LEU A 146 21.82 -22.04 -16.72
CA LEU A 146 22.40 -23.05 -15.85
C LEU A 146 23.76 -23.51 -16.43
N GLU A 147 24.66 -24.02 -15.58
CA GLU A 147 25.98 -24.49 -16.01
C GLU A 147 25.90 -25.94 -16.52
N GLY A 148 26.19 -26.14 -17.81
CA GLY A 148 25.75 -27.30 -18.60
C GLY A 148 26.50 -28.62 -18.40
N ASP A 149 26.76 -29.04 -17.17
CA ASP A 149 27.35 -30.35 -16.84
C ASP A 149 26.25 -31.37 -16.45
N PHE A 150 25.30 -31.58 -17.36
CA PHE A 150 24.09 -32.38 -17.11
C PHE A 150 24.22 -33.81 -17.66
N GLU A 151 24.51 -34.77 -16.78
CA GLU A 151 24.53 -36.20 -17.11
C GLU A 151 23.11 -36.80 -17.25
N GLY A 152 22.34 -36.39 -18.27
CA GLY A 152 21.12 -37.11 -18.67
C GLY A 152 20.10 -36.35 -19.53
N ASP A 153 19.35 -37.09 -20.35
CA ASP A 153 18.14 -36.63 -21.06
C ASP A 153 16.91 -36.47 -20.12
N GLU A 154 17.13 -36.15 -18.84
CA GLU A 154 16.04 -36.09 -17.85
C GLU A 154 15.27 -34.77 -17.93
N GLU A 155 14.21 -34.75 -18.74
CA GLU A 155 13.29 -33.62 -18.90
C GLU A 155 12.55 -33.18 -17.60
N ASN A 156 12.66 -33.95 -16.50
CA ASN A 156 11.81 -33.86 -15.31
C ASN A 156 12.59 -33.45 -14.04
N TRP A 157 13.23 -32.29 -14.09
CA TRP A 157 13.99 -31.72 -12.97
C TRP A 157 13.12 -31.49 -11.74
N THR A 158 13.53 -32.02 -10.59
CA THR A 158 12.95 -31.66 -9.29
C THR A 158 13.50 -30.31 -8.80
N PHE A 159 12.83 -29.73 -7.79
CA PHE A 159 13.22 -28.44 -7.22
C PHE A 159 14.60 -28.46 -6.54
N GLU A 160 15.07 -29.61 -6.04
CA GLU A 160 16.40 -29.70 -5.39
C GLU A 160 17.53 -29.95 -6.40
N GLU A 161 17.25 -30.46 -7.60
CA GLU A 161 18.24 -30.61 -8.69
C GLU A 161 18.50 -29.29 -9.43
N PHE A 162 17.54 -28.36 -9.43
CA PHE A 162 17.61 -27.05 -10.11
C PHE A 162 18.49 -25.99 -9.40
N LYS A 163 19.22 -26.34 -8.34
CA LYS A 163 19.57 -25.41 -7.23
C LYS A 163 21.05 -25.22 -6.96
#